data_AF-A0A8S1QMC7-F1
#
_entry.id   AF-A0A8S1QMC7-F1
#
_cell.length_a   1.000
_cell.length_b   1.000
_cell.length_c   1.000
_cell.angle_alpha   90.00
_cell.angle_beta   90.00
_cell.angle_gamma   90.00
#
_symmetry.space_group_name_H-M   'P 1'
#
loop_
_entity.id
_entity.type
_entity.pdbx_description
1 polymer ?
#
loop_
_entity_poly.entity_id
_entity_poly.type
_entity_poly.pdbx_seq_one_letter_code
_entity_poly.pdbx_strand_id
1 'polypeptide(L)'
;MTELLLIMNVRINEGKEGTINVHFGDDPEVLARDFCLQYNVNQKLVPLLIENINKNLEVAEQQKGNNIQSGQDTMQYSTETCNSKLIETPFNEPLHQLSTNNYFSNNSSVHERLYEDAKNKRLKQKLNVQDSRSKKIKIQESEINYGLFLYQKGLKKNEEKLQRAESAKKDLQNSQLVECTHHPRINYVSRQLAQRKGDSVSEHLNRLAQEQKIRRENASQQHLQTEVQSCSFKPQINRISRYIVEERNERGSQPWYESLYSDYDSKRQKLEQLERQYFSSNYTFHPKIDMISEKIVQGSSFEQRQKIRSTSRQNLSVCDEENQLFKPKTGRPPEKRPRNLFQNLYNQAKIQEKKRQNQIVQQHQQQMNASQIRASERSNQMIQSQIEFSLMKIFDCLDSDKDGYINSENCDVGDLEENVIKILSPLLLEMESGNHTLNKKEFIESAERLVATLSPGEKHDLLKKPSRKVDVPQYSFNPSLNRRSQKIVAAKKN
;
A
#
# COMPACT_ATOMS: atom_id res chain seq x y z
N MET A 1 -16.32 28.45 25.28
CA MET A 1 -15.41 27.92 24.23
C MET A 1 -16.06 26.64 23.73
N THR A 2 -16.56 26.65 22.51
CA THR A 2 -17.14 25.45 21.88
C THR A 2 -16.01 24.50 21.47
N GLU A 3 -16.21 23.20 21.66
CA GLU A 3 -15.22 22.17 21.29
C GLU A 3 -15.13 22.08 19.76
N LEU A 4 -13.91 22.19 19.21
CA LEU A 4 -13.67 22.01 17.78
C LEU A 4 -13.78 20.51 17.43
N LEU A 5 -14.71 20.15 16.56
CA LEU A 5 -14.96 18.76 16.16
C LEU A 5 -14.16 18.37 14.92
N LEU A 6 -14.12 19.24 13.92
CA LEU A 6 -13.64 18.92 12.58
C LEU A 6 -13.08 20.16 11.89
N ILE A 7 -11.96 20.00 11.16
CA ILE A 7 -11.42 21.01 10.24
C ILE A 7 -11.51 20.44 8.83
N MET A 8 -12.29 21.08 7.96
CA MET A 8 -12.45 20.69 6.56
C MET A 8 -11.71 21.64 5.63
N ASN A 9 -10.89 21.10 4.72
CA ASN A 9 -10.24 21.88 3.66
C ASN A 9 -11.06 21.77 2.37
N VAL A 10 -11.52 22.90 1.84
CA VAL A 10 -12.34 22.99 0.62
C VAL A 10 -11.53 23.67 -0.48
N ARG A 11 -11.35 22.98 -1.60
CA ARG A 11 -10.73 23.55 -2.81
C ARG A 11 -11.76 24.33 -3.60
N ILE A 12 -11.48 25.61 -3.85
CA ILE A 12 -12.43 26.52 -4.50
C ILE A 12 -12.12 26.62 -6.00
N ASN A 13 -10.87 26.86 -6.38
CA ASN A 13 -10.38 26.99 -7.77
C ASN A 13 -8.88 26.65 -7.85
N GLU A 14 -8.29 26.59 -9.05
CA GLU A 14 -6.85 26.38 -9.26
C GLU A 14 -6.01 27.33 -8.40
N GLY A 15 -5.45 26.80 -7.30
CA GLY A 15 -4.58 27.53 -6.37
C GLY A 15 -5.28 28.24 -5.21
N LYS A 16 -6.60 28.13 -5.02
CA LYS A 16 -7.32 28.68 -3.86
C LYS A 16 -7.98 27.58 -3.03
N GLU A 17 -7.59 27.50 -1.76
CA GLU A 17 -8.16 26.60 -0.76
C GLU A 17 -8.67 27.43 0.44
N GLY A 18 -9.76 26.97 1.05
CA GLY A 18 -10.34 27.56 2.26
C GLY A 18 -10.60 26.49 3.32
N THR A 19 -10.71 26.89 4.58
CA THR A 19 -10.92 25.96 5.71
C THR A 19 -12.22 26.27 6.43
N ILE A 20 -13.01 25.24 6.73
CA ILE A 20 -14.23 25.33 7.55
C ILE A 20 -13.95 24.65 8.88
N ASN A 21 -14.03 25.41 9.97
CA ASN A 21 -13.89 24.90 11.33
C ASN A 21 -15.29 24.63 11.89
N VAL A 22 -15.58 23.37 12.20
CA VAL A 22 -16.89 22.93 12.71
C VAL A 22 -16.78 22.65 14.20
N HIS A 23 -17.55 23.36 15.02
CA HIS A 23 -17.61 23.15 16.46
C HIS A 23 -18.88 22.42 16.86
N PHE A 24 -18.89 21.89 18.08
CA PHE A 24 -20.06 21.22 18.64
C PHE A 24 -21.24 22.18 18.77
N GLY A 25 -22.34 21.84 18.07
CA GLY A 25 -23.59 22.61 18.05
C GLY A 25 -23.69 23.64 16.92
N ASP A 26 -22.69 23.74 16.04
CA ASP A 26 -22.77 24.62 14.87
C ASP A 26 -23.78 24.07 13.84
N ASP A 27 -24.54 24.96 13.19
CA ASP A 27 -25.45 24.62 12.10
C ASP A 27 -24.68 24.52 10.76
N PRO A 28 -24.65 23.33 10.10
CA PRO A 28 -24.00 23.14 8.80
C PRO A 28 -24.48 24.12 7.72
N GLU A 29 -25.74 24.55 7.76
CA GLU A 29 -26.30 25.46 6.77
C GLU A 29 -25.77 26.88 6.93
N VAL A 30 -25.52 27.32 8.16
CA VAL A 30 -24.90 28.62 8.45
C VAL A 30 -23.42 28.58 8.05
N LEU A 31 -22.69 27.54 8.45
CA LEU A 31 -21.27 27.37 8.11
C LEU A 31 -21.03 27.35 6.59
N ALA A 32 -21.86 26.64 5.83
CA ALA A 32 -21.75 26.59 4.38
C ALA A 32 -22.04 27.96 3.73
N ARG A 33 -23.03 28.71 4.23
CA ARG A 33 -23.36 30.05 3.73
C ARG A 33 -22.24 31.06 4.04
N ASP A 34 -21.74 31.06 5.25
CA ASP A 34 -20.65 31.95 5.67
C ASP A 34 -19.38 31.68 4.87
N PHE A 35 -19.06 30.41 4.64
CA PHE A 35 -17.93 30.03 3.78
C PHE A 35 -18.11 30.55 2.34
N CYS A 36 -19.30 30.37 1.75
CA CYS A 36 -19.56 30.89 0.41
C CYS A 36 -19.47 32.42 0.33
N LEU A 37 -19.93 33.14 1.36
CA LEU A 37 -19.82 34.60 1.43
C LEU A 37 -18.37 35.05 1.59
N GLN A 38 -17.61 34.43 2.49
CA GLN A 38 -16.22 34.78 2.78
C GLN A 38 -15.30 34.61 1.57
N TYR A 39 -15.50 33.54 0.80
CA TYR A 39 -14.67 33.21 -0.35
C TYR A 39 -15.28 33.59 -1.70
N ASN A 40 -16.40 34.30 -1.70
CA ASN A 40 -17.14 34.73 -2.90
C ASN A 40 -17.44 33.56 -3.86
N VAL A 41 -17.91 32.44 -3.29
CA VAL A 41 -18.27 31.21 -4.01
C VAL A 41 -19.75 31.25 -4.39
N ASN A 42 -20.11 30.66 -5.53
CA ASN A 42 -21.49 30.62 -6.01
C ASN A 42 -22.43 29.98 -4.96
N GLN A 43 -23.47 30.70 -4.55
CA GLN A 43 -24.43 30.23 -3.54
C GLN A 43 -25.19 28.97 -3.94
N LYS A 44 -25.23 28.61 -5.24
CA LYS A 44 -25.79 27.32 -5.70
C LYS A 44 -25.04 26.11 -5.15
N LEU A 45 -23.82 26.28 -4.64
CA LEU A 45 -23.01 25.20 -4.04
C LEU A 45 -23.28 25.00 -2.54
N VAL A 46 -24.08 25.86 -1.90
CA VAL A 46 -24.41 25.74 -0.46
C VAL A 46 -25.00 24.37 -0.11
N PRO A 47 -26.00 23.81 -0.84
CA PRO A 47 -26.54 22.48 -0.52
C PRO A 47 -25.50 21.36 -0.59
N LEU A 48 -24.56 21.44 -1.54
CA LEU A 48 -23.49 20.46 -1.70
C LEU A 48 -22.47 20.54 -0.55
N LEU A 49 -22.18 21.75 -0.07
CA LEU A 49 -21.31 21.95 1.10
C LEU A 49 -21.98 21.44 2.38
N ILE A 50 -23.28 21.65 2.55
CA ILE A 50 -24.06 21.12 3.69
C ILE A 50 -23.98 19.59 3.73
N GLU A 51 -24.24 18.93 2.59
CA GLU A 51 -24.15 17.48 2.48
C GLU A 51 -22.74 16.97 2.85
N ASN A 52 -21.69 17.65 2.37
CA ASN A 52 -20.31 17.30 2.69
C ASN A 52 -19.95 17.52 4.16
N ILE A 53 -20.45 18.59 4.80
CA ILE A 53 -20.21 18.86 6.22
C ILE A 53 -20.87 17.77 7.06
N ASN A 54 -22.14 17.46 6.80
CA ASN A 54 -22.88 16.41 7.50
C ASN A 54 -22.21 15.04 7.38
N LYS A 55 -21.76 14.68 6.17
CA LYS A 55 -21.09 13.39 5.93
C LYS A 55 -19.77 13.27 6.70
N ASN A 56 -18.99 14.35 6.79
CA ASN A 56 -17.74 14.32 7.56
C ASN A 56 -17.98 14.39 9.07
N LEU A 57 -19.05 15.04 9.53
CA LEU A 57 -19.49 14.98 10.93
C LEU A 57 -19.84 13.56 11.35
N GLU A 58 -20.59 12.82 10.54
CA GLU A 58 -20.94 11.42 10.81
C GLU A 58 -19.69 10.53 10.95
N VAL A 59 -18.70 10.73 10.07
CA VAL A 59 -17.41 10.02 10.14
C VAL A 59 -16.63 10.38 11.41
N ALA A 60 -16.62 11.66 11.80
CA ALA A 60 -15.93 12.12 13.00
C ALA A 60 -16.56 11.55 14.29
N GLU A 61 -17.89 11.45 14.35
CA GLU A 61 -18.60 10.82 15.46
C GLU A 61 -18.31 9.32 15.58
N GLN A 62 -18.30 8.60 14.46
CA GLN A 62 -17.94 7.17 14.43
C GLN A 62 -16.51 6.93 14.90
N GLN A 63 -15.56 7.81 14.56
CA GLN A 63 -14.18 7.71 15.03
C GLN A 63 -14.03 7.97 16.53
N LYS A 64 -14.80 8.92 17.09
CA LYS A 64 -14.85 9.14 18.55
C LYS A 64 -15.41 7.92 19.30
N GLY A 65 -16.45 7.27 18.75
CA GLY A 65 -17.03 6.05 19.34
C GLY A 65 -16.03 4.88 19.40
N ASN A 66 -15.21 4.70 18.37
CA ASN A 66 -14.23 3.60 18.31
C ASN A 66 -13.00 3.83 19.21
N ASN A 67 -12.60 5.08 19.46
CA ASN A 67 -11.42 5.39 20.28
C ASN A 67 -11.67 5.26 21.81
N ILE A 68 -12.93 5.26 22.25
CA ILE A 68 -13.26 5.12 23.69
C ILE A 68 -13.07 3.67 24.19
N GLN A 69 -12.99 2.68 23.29
CA GLN A 69 -12.72 1.28 23.66
C GLN A 69 -11.22 0.89 23.68
N SER A 70 -10.33 1.77 23.22
CA SER A 70 -8.88 1.52 23.23
C SER A 70 -8.12 2.62 24.00
N GLY A 71 -8.49 2.81 25.27
CA GLY A 71 -7.78 3.72 26.16
C GLY A 71 -6.56 3.05 26.82
N GLN A 72 -5.38 3.19 26.20
CA GLN A 72 -4.06 3.49 26.82
C GLN A 72 -2.96 3.30 25.77
N ASP A 73 -2.70 4.32 24.97
CA ASP A 73 -1.35 4.87 24.80
C ASP A 73 -1.37 6.05 23.83
N THR A 74 -0.82 7.16 24.30
CA THR A 74 -0.69 8.43 23.57
C THR A 74 0.69 8.46 22.93
N MET A 75 0.80 8.56 21.60
CA MET A 75 1.90 9.26 20.91
C MET A 75 1.65 9.34 19.40
N GLN A 76 1.36 10.57 18.96
CA GLN A 76 1.73 11.25 17.72
C GLN A 76 1.83 10.43 16.40
N TYR A 77 0.87 10.72 15.52
CA TYR A 77 0.84 10.34 14.11
C TYR A 77 2.01 10.89 13.29
N SER A 78 2.46 10.09 12.32
CA SER A 78 2.78 10.55 10.96
C SER A 78 1.94 9.73 10.00
N THR A 79 1.14 10.41 9.19
CA THR A 79 0.18 9.85 8.23
C THR A 79 0.89 9.40 6.95
N GLU A 80 0.74 8.12 6.59
CA GLU A 80 0.92 7.64 5.21
C GLU A 80 -0.42 7.08 4.70
N THR A 81 -0.93 7.66 3.62
CA THR A 81 -1.99 7.07 2.79
C THR A 81 -1.50 6.91 1.36
N CYS A 82 -1.59 5.68 0.86
CA CYS A 82 -1.73 5.30 -0.55
C CYS A 82 -3.23 5.39 -0.92
N ASN A 83 -3.75 5.53 -2.15
CA ASN A 83 -3.26 5.63 -3.53
C ASN A 83 -4.47 6.05 -4.40
N SER A 84 -4.33 6.88 -5.43
CA SER A 84 -5.13 6.74 -6.67
C SER A 84 -4.50 7.47 -7.87
N LYS A 85 -4.34 6.72 -8.96
CA LYS A 85 -3.88 7.12 -10.30
C LYS A 85 -4.83 8.15 -10.93
N LEU A 86 -4.31 9.15 -11.67
CA LEU A 86 -4.16 9.18 -13.14
C LEU A 86 -3.81 10.61 -13.63
N ILE A 87 -3.01 10.70 -14.71
CA ILE A 87 -2.87 11.77 -15.72
C ILE A 87 -1.50 12.51 -15.78
N GLU A 88 -0.89 12.36 -16.96
CA GLU A 88 0.02 13.22 -17.73
C GLU A 88 1.41 13.60 -17.21
N THR A 89 2.40 13.15 -17.98
CA THR A 89 3.78 13.63 -18.00
C THR A 89 3.89 14.92 -18.81
N PRO A 90 4.52 15.97 -18.26
CA PRO A 90 5.38 16.83 -19.06
C PRO A 90 6.82 16.79 -18.56
N PHE A 91 7.69 16.63 -19.56
CA PHE A 91 9.13 16.84 -19.56
C PHE A 91 9.49 18.18 -18.91
N ASN A 92 10.40 18.19 -17.93
CA ASN A 92 11.10 19.41 -17.51
C ASN A 92 12.59 19.13 -17.31
N GLU A 93 13.38 19.67 -18.23
CA GLU A 93 14.83 19.84 -18.11
C GLU A 93 15.16 20.94 -17.07
N PRO A 94 16.31 20.86 -16.37
CA PRO A 94 16.74 21.91 -15.46
C PRO A 94 17.45 23.05 -16.18
N LEU A 95 16.90 24.25 -16.05
CA LEU A 95 17.49 25.52 -16.48
C LEU A 95 18.66 25.91 -15.56
N HIS A 96 19.87 25.94 -16.11
CA HIS A 96 21.05 26.55 -15.48
C HIS A 96 20.97 28.08 -15.58
N GLN A 97 20.97 28.75 -14.43
CA GLN A 97 21.33 30.16 -14.30
C GLN A 97 22.85 30.30 -14.36
N LEU A 98 23.37 31.02 -15.35
CA LEU A 98 24.62 31.78 -15.21
C LEU A 98 24.55 33.10 -15.96
N SER A 99 24.92 34.13 -15.21
CA SER A 99 25.18 35.51 -15.56
C SER A 99 26.13 35.69 -16.74
N THR A 100 25.85 36.64 -17.63
CA THR A 100 26.81 37.71 -17.98
C THR A 100 26.08 39.00 -18.37
N ASN A 101 26.61 40.09 -17.84
CA ASN A 101 26.24 41.48 -18.13
C ASN A 101 26.39 41.82 -19.61
N ASN A 102 25.39 42.50 -20.18
CA ASN A 102 25.59 43.48 -21.24
C ASN A 102 24.44 44.49 -21.21
N TYR A 103 24.73 45.66 -20.62
CA TYR A 103 23.91 46.85 -20.72
C TYR A 103 23.99 47.38 -22.16
N PHE A 104 22.96 47.14 -22.97
CA PHE A 104 22.70 47.92 -24.18
C PHE A 104 21.20 48.23 -24.32
N SER A 105 20.93 49.54 -24.27
CA SER A 105 19.75 50.32 -24.64
C SER A 105 18.51 49.56 -25.16
N ASN A 106 17.41 49.65 -24.41
CA ASN A 106 16.13 48.99 -24.66
C ASN A 106 15.17 49.75 -25.61
N ASN A 107 15.65 50.64 -26.48
CA ASN A 107 14.77 51.46 -27.34
C ASN A 107 14.90 51.24 -28.85
N SER A 108 15.58 50.19 -29.32
CA SER A 108 15.60 49.87 -30.77
C SER A 108 14.43 48.95 -31.14
N SER A 109 13.72 49.31 -32.20
CA SER A 109 12.68 48.48 -32.82
C SER A 109 13.24 47.13 -33.22
N VAL A 110 12.45 46.06 -33.05
CA VAL A 110 12.79 44.67 -33.42
C VAL A 110 13.36 44.57 -34.84
N HIS A 111 12.94 45.46 -35.73
CA HIS A 111 13.39 45.52 -37.11
C HIS A 111 14.87 45.92 -37.27
N GLU A 112 15.38 46.76 -36.37
CA GLU A 112 16.76 47.27 -36.38
C GLU A 112 17.72 46.23 -35.80
N ARG A 113 17.26 45.47 -34.79
CA ARG A 113 18.00 44.34 -34.20
C ARG A 113 18.24 43.23 -35.22
N LEU A 114 17.21 42.90 -36.01
CA LEU A 114 17.31 41.89 -37.07
C LEU A 114 18.20 42.34 -38.23
N TYR A 115 18.22 43.64 -38.55
CA TYR A 115 19.06 44.19 -39.61
C TYR A 115 20.55 44.12 -39.25
N GLU A 116 20.92 44.48 -38.03
CA GLU A 116 22.31 44.40 -37.56
C GLU A 116 22.79 42.93 -37.43
N ASP A 117 21.93 42.02 -36.99
CA ASP A 117 22.26 40.59 -36.96
C ASP A 117 22.49 40.02 -38.38
N ALA A 118 21.67 40.40 -39.36
CA ALA A 118 21.85 39.99 -40.75
C ALA A 118 23.15 40.54 -41.34
N LYS A 119 23.52 41.78 -41.02
CA LYS A 119 24.76 42.44 -41.46
C LYS A 119 26.00 41.75 -40.87
N ASN A 120 25.97 41.43 -39.58
CA ASN A 120 27.06 40.74 -38.89
C ASN A 120 27.26 39.30 -39.39
N LYS A 121 26.18 38.61 -39.77
CA LYS A 121 26.25 37.27 -40.36
C LYS A 121 26.92 37.27 -41.74
N ARG A 122 26.68 38.33 -42.54
CA ARG A 122 27.30 38.53 -43.86
C ARG A 122 28.79 38.87 -43.75
N LEU A 123 29.19 39.58 -42.69
CA LEU A 123 30.60 39.90 -42.43
C LEU A 123 31.42 38.65 -42.05
N LYS A 124 30.87 37.78 -41.21
CA LYS A 124 31.51 36.50 -40.82
C LYS A 124 31.67 35.53 -41.98
N GLN A 125 30.73 35.51 -42.93
CA GLN A 125 30.88 34.71 -44.15
C GLN A 125 32.00 35.22 -45.07
N LYS A 126 32.26 36.54 -45.12
CA LYS A 126 33.35 37.09 -45.95
C LYS A 126 34.74 36.84 -45.37
N LEU A 127 34.87 36.79 -44.04
CA LEU A 127 36.15 36.52 -43.37
C LEU A 127 36.59 35.04 -43.47
N ASN A 128 35.68 34.11 -43.75
CA ASN A 128 35.99 32.68 -43.79
C ASN A 128 36.30 32.12 -45.20
N VAL A 129 36.38 32.99 -46.23
CA VAL A 129 36.63 32.60 -47.63
C VAL A 129 38.09 32.81 -48.06
N GLN A 130 38.94 33.46 -47.25
CA GLN A 130 40.30 33.79 -47.68
C GLN A 130 41.38 32.72 -47.41
N ASP A 131 41.13 31.68 -46.61
CA ASP A 131 42.18 30.74 -46.17
C ASP A 131 42.14 29.32 -46.76
N SER A 132 41.62 29.15 -47.98
CA SER A 132 41.63 27.80 -48.61
C SER A 132 41.88 27.83 -50.11
N ARG A 133 43.04 28.36 -50.53
CA ARG A 133 43.64 28.01 -51.82
C ARG A 133 44.91 27.20 -51.58
N SER A 134 44.79 25.87 -51.58
CA SER A 134 45.93 24.98 -51.76
C SER A 134 45.52 23.62 -52.32
N LYS A 135 46.00 23.37 -53.54
CA LYS A 135 46.46 22.10 -54.11
C LYS A 135 45.42 20.97 -54.26
N LYS A 136 44.84 20.89 -55.46
CA LYS A 136 44.19 19.68 -56.01
C LYS A 136 45.23 18.57 -56.16
N ILE A 137 45.14 17.55 -55.33
CA ILE A 137 45.74 16.23 -55.58
C ILE A 137 44.61 15.35 -56.14
N LYS A 138 44.75 14.91 -57.39
CA LYS A 138 43.90 13.87 -57.99
C LYS A 138 44.29 12.53 -57.35
N ILE A 139 43.47 12.02 -56.43
CA ILE A 139 43.51 10.63 -55.97
C ILE A 139 42.27 9.94 -56.53
N GLN A 140 42.49 8.76 -57.10
CA GLN A 140 41.48 7.87 -57.67
C GLN A 140 40.36 7.59 -56.67
N GLU A 141 39.12 7.68 -57.15
CA GLU A 141 37.87 7.42 -56.42
C GLU A 141 37.79 5.94 -56.05
N SER A 142 38.34 5.58 -54.89
CA SER A 142 37.74 4.51 -54.09
C SER A 142 36.55 5.13 -53.38
N GLU A 143 35.41 4.43 -53.32
CA GLU A 143 34.18 4.89 -52.65
C GLU A 143 34.46 5.29 -51.20
N ILE A 144 34.77 6.57 -50.98
CA ILE A 144 34.93 7.13 -49.65
C ILE A 144 33.53 7.17 -49.05
N ASN A 145 33.26 6.23 -48.14
CA ASN A 145 32.04 6.21 -47.36
C ASN A 145 32.00 7.47 -46.47
N TYR A 146 31.35 8.51 -46.98
CA TYR A 146 31.19 9.80 -46.32
C TYR A 146 30.54 9.66 -44.94
N GLY A 147 29.71 8.64 -44.72
CA GLY A 147 29.12 8.33 -43.41
C GLY A 147 30.18 7.98 -42.37
N LEU A 148 31.16 7.16 -42.73
CA LEU A 148 32.24 6.75 -41.83
C LEU A 148 33.16 7.94 -41.48
N PHE A 149 33.47 8.79 -42.46
CA PHE A 149 34.27 10.00 -42.26
C PHE A 149 33.56 11.02 -41.37
N LEU A 150 32.26 11.25 -41.60
CA LEU A 150 31.46 12.15 -40.77
C LEU A 150 31.32 11.63 -39.34
N TYR A 151 31.19 10.31 -39.14
CA TYR A 151 31.14 9.70 -37.83
C TYR A 151 32.47 9.88 -37.07
N GLN A 152 33.61 9.59 -37.70
CA GLN A 152 34.93 9.82 -37.09
C GLN A 152 35.16 11.30 -36.78
N LYS A 153 34.73 12.21 -37.67
CA LYS A 153 34.80 13.65 -37.42
C LYS A 153 33.91 14.08 -36.25
N GLY A 154 32.73 13.47 -36.12
CA GLY A 154 31.82 13.67 -34.98
C GLY A 154 32.42 13.22 -33.66
N LEU A 155 33.05 12.03 -33.63
CA LEU A 155 33.73 11.50 -32.45
C LEU A 155 34.87 12.42 -32.00
N LYS A 156 35.76 12.84 -32.92
CA LYS A 156 36.86 13.75 -32.60
C LYS A 156 36.37 15.08 -32.04
N LYS A 157 35.33 15.66 -32.65
CA LYS A 157 34.75 16.93 -32.17
C LYS A 157 34.11 16.79 -30.78
N ASN A 158 33.51 15.63 -30.49
CA ASN A 158 32.94 15.37 -29.18
C ASN A 158 34.04 15.19 -28.11
N GLU A 159 35.12 14.49 -28.45
CA GLU A 159 36.29 14.33 -27.58
C GLU A 159 36.97 15.67 -27.28
N GLU A 160 37.21 16.51 -28.29
CA GLU A 160 37.75 17.87 -28.12
C GLU A 160 36.85 18.74 -27.22
N LYS A 161 35.54 18.62 -27.37
CA LYS A 161 34.57 19.33 -26.53
C LYS A 161 34.67 18.87 -25.07
N LEU A 162 34.83 17.56 -24.84
CA LEU A 162 34.97 16.98 -23.51
C LEU A 162 36.28 17.45 -22.84
N GLN A 163 37.40 17.40 -23.57
CA GLN A 163 38.70 17.85 -23.10
C GLN A 163 38.70 19.33 -22.73
N ARG A 164 38.09 20.18 -23.56
CA ARG A 164 37.96 21.63 -23.27
C ARG A 164 37.08 21.89 -22.04
N ALA A 165 36.02 21.12 -21.86
CA ALA A 165 35.16 21.25 -20.68
C ALA A 165 35.92 20.83 -19.41
N GLU A 166 36.75 19.79 -19.48
CA GLU A 166 37.57 19.33 -18.36
C GLU A 166 38.68 20.33 -18.01
N SER A 167 39.40 20.87 -19.02
CA SER A 167 40.42 21.89 -18.79
C SER A 167 39.83 23.15 -18.19
N ALA A 168 38.67 23.63 -18.70
CA ALA A 168 38.00 24.80 -18.14
C ALA A 168 37.56 24.58 -16.68
N LYS A 169 37.14 23.37 -16.30
CA LYS A 169 36.84 23.04 -14.89
C LYS A 169 38.11 23.08 -14.03
N LYS A 170 39.23 22.55 -14.51
CA LYS A 170 40.52 22.60 -13.78
C LYS A 170 41.00 24.04 -13.61
N ASP A 171 40.91 24.86 -14.65
CA ASP A 171 41.32 26.27 -14.60
C ASP A 171 40.45 27.07 -13.62
N LEU A 172 39.14 26.84 -13.60
CA LEU A 172 38.22 27.45 -12.64
C LEU A 172 38.55 27.02 -11.20
N GLN A 173 38.81 25.74 -10.97
CA GLN A 173 39.18 25.21 -9.65
C GLN A 173 40.52 25.80 -9.18
N ASN A 174 41.51 25.89 -10.06
CA ASN A 174 42.80 26.50 -9.75
C ASN A 174 42.66 27.99 -9.43
N SER A 175 41.82 28.73 -10.17
CA SER A 175 41.54 30.14 -9.90
C SER A 175 40.86 30.34 -8.54
N GLN A 176 39.91 29.48 -8.19
CA GLN A 176 39.24 29.48 -6.88
C GLN A 176 40.18 29.15 -5.71
N LEU A 177 41.19 28.28 -5.93
CA LEU A 177 42.20 27.95 -4.92
C LEU A 177 43.18 29.11 -4.69
N VAL A 178 43.48 29.92 -5.71
CA VAL A 178 44.34 31.11 -5.59
C VAL A 178 43.63 32.23 -4.81
N GLU A 179 42.31 32.37 -4.94
CA GLU A 179 41.52 33.37 -4.20
C GLU A 179 41.22 32.98 -2.74
N CYS A 180 41.32 31.70 -2.37
CA CYS A 180 41.08 31.22 -1.01
C CYS A 180 42.33 31.36 -0.10
N THR A 181 42.65 32.58 0.34
CA THR A 181 43.76 32.82 1.30
C THR A 181 43.44 32.40 2.74
N HIS A 182 42.16 32.20 3.07
CA HIS A 182 41.72 31.89 4.41
C HIS A 182 41.75 30.37 4.67
N HIS A 183 42.68 29.93 5.52
CA HIS A 183 42.82 28.54 5.94
C HIS A 183 42.15 28.36 7.31
N PRO A 184 40.84 28.02 7.37
CA PRO A 184 40.18 27.83 8.66
C PRO A 184 40.87 26.70 9.44
N ARG A 185 41.18 26.95 10.71
CA ARG A 185 41.68 25.90 11.61
C ARG A 185 40.57 24.90 11.87
N ILE A 186 40.60 23.78 11.14
CA ILE A 186 39.64 22.69 11.32
C ILE A 186 39.92 21.98 12.66
N ASN A 187 38.86 21.83 13.47
CA ASN A 187 38.87 21.15 14.76
C ASN A 187 39.34 19.68 14.63
N TYR A 188 39.94 19.13 15.68
CA TYR A 188 40.48 17.77 15.73
C TYR A 188 39.46 16.69 15.30
N VAL A 189 38.20 16.82 15.73
CA VAL A 189 37.11 15.90 15.38
C VAL A 189 36.86 15.90 13.86
N SER A 190 36.77 17.09 13.26
CA SER A 190 36.58 17.26 11.83
C SER A 190 37.79 16.78 11.02
N ARG A 191 39.01 16.89 11.59
CA ARG A 191 40.23 16.34 10.99
C ARG A 191 40.22 14.81 10.99
N GLN A 192 39.76 14.16 12.06
CA GLN A 192 39.58 12.72 12.08
C GLN A 192 38.52 12.24 11.07
N LEU A 193 37.43 12.99 10.89
CA LEU A 193 36.42 12.69 9.88
C LEU A 193 36.99 12.80 8.45
N ALA A 194 37.80 13.82 8.18
CA ALA A 194 38.44 14.02 6.88
C ALA A 194 39.62 13.07 6.59
N GLN A 195 40.27 12.54 7.63
CA GLN A 195 41.40 11.60 7.50
C GLN A 195 40.98 10.14 7.23
N ARG A 196 39.67 9.84 7.14
CA ARG A 196 39.18 8.53 6.70
C ARG A 196 39.44 8.35 5.19
N LYS A 197 40.70 8.15 4.83
CA LYS A 197 41.13 7.75 3.48
C LYS A 197 40.90 6.25 3.33
N GLY A 198 39.97 5.85 2.46
CA GLY A 198 39.98 4.49 1.91
C GLY A 198 38.62 3.95 1.54
N ASP A 199 37.60 4.19 2.35
CA ASP A 199 36.27 3.62 2.10
C ASP A 199 35.38 4.61 1.33
N SER A 200 34.70 4.13 0.31
CA SER A 200 33.59 4.86 -0.28
C SER A 200 32.57 5.18 0.82
N VAL A 201 31.99 6.38 0.82
CA VAL A 201 30.96 6.79 1.79
C VAL A 201 29.85 5.75 1.89
N SER A 202 29.50 5.11 0.76
CA SER A 202 28.53 4.03 0.69
C SER A 202 28.96 2.78 1.49
N GLU A 203 30.21 2.34 1.35
CA GLU A 203 30.73 1.17 2.06
C GLU A 203 30.83 1.40 3.56
N HIS A 204 31.20 2.62 3.97
CA HIS A 204 31.25 2.99 5.37
C HIS A 204 29.86 2.99 6.03
N LEU A 205 28.85 3.56 5.35
CA LEU A 205 27.47 3.55 5.81
C LEU A 205 26.90 2.13 5.89
N ASN A 206 27.21 1.28 4.91
CA ASN A 206 26.81 -0.12 4.93
C ASN A 206 27.45 -0.88 6.09
N ARG A 207 28.74 -0.63 6.38
CA ARG A 207 29.44 -1.24 7.53
C ARG A 207 28.83 -0.79 8.86
N LEU A 208 28.52 0.50 9.01
CA LEU A 208 27.83 1.03 10.19
C LEU A 208 26.43 0.44 10.36
N ALA A 209 25.68 0.28 9.26
CA ALA A 209 24.36 -0.33 9.30
C ALA A 209 24.43 -1.80 9.74
N GLN A 210 25.41 -2.55 9.24
CA GLN A 210 25.67 -3.94 9.66
C GLN A 210 26.06 -4.01 11.14
N GLU A 211 26.94 -3.13 11.60
CA GLU A 211 27.38 -3.08 12.99
C GLU A 211 26.21 -2.75 13.94
N GLN A 212 25.36 -1.78 13.58
CA GLN A 212 24.16 -1.47 14.36
C GLN A 212 23.16 -2.62 14.38
N LYS A 213 22.99 -3.33 13.25
CA LYS A 213 22.12 -4.50 13.16
C LYS A 213 22.62 -5.61 14.10
N ILE A 214 23.91 -5.95 14.03
CA ILE A 214 24.55 -6.96 14.89
C ILE A 214 24.41 -6.55 16.36
N ARG A 215 24.61 -5.27 16.69
CA ARG A 215 24.48 -4.76 18.05
C ARG A 215 23.05 -4.91 18.59
N ARG A 216 22.05 -4.63 17.75
CA ARG A 216 20.62 -4.79 18.09
C ARG A 216 20.26 -6.26 18.30
N GLU A 217 20.72 -7.15 17.42
CA GLU A 217 20.50 -8.59 17.54
C GLU A 217 21.14 -9.16 18.80
N ASN A 218 22.39 -8.79 19.09
CA ASN A 218 23.09 -9.22 20.31
C ASN A 218 22.39 -8.72 21.58
N ALA A 219 21.96 -7.46 21.61
CA ALA A 219 21.21 -6.91 22.74
C ALA A 219 19.87 -7.65 22.94
N SER A 220 19.16 -7.96 21.84
CA SER A 220 17.92 -8.73 21.88
C SER A 220 18.14 -10.16 22.40
N GLN A 221 19.22 -10.82 21.97
CA GLN A 221 19.55 -12.17 22.45
C GLN A 221 19.93 -12.17 23.94
N GLN A 222 20.70 -11.18 24.40
CA GLN A 222 21.04 -11.03 25.81
C GLN A 222 19.80 -10.77 26.68
N HIS A 223 18.86 -9.94 26.19
CA HIS A 223 17.58 -9.72 26.86
C HIS A 223 16.80 -11.01 27.01
N LEU A 224 16.62 -11.73 25.90
CA LEU A 224 15.90 -13.01 25.88
C LEU A 224 16.55 -14.04 26.81
N GLN A 225 17.88 -14.14 26.83
CA GLN A 225 18.60 -15.03 27.75
C GLN A 225 18.36 -14.63 29.21
N THR A 226 18.35 -13.33 29.51
CA THR A 226 18.09 -12.82 30.87
C THR A 226 16.66 -13.13 31.30
N GLU A 227 15.68 -12.94 30.41
CA GLU A 227 14.28 -13.27 30.65
C GLU A 227 14.11 -14.78 30.92
N VAL A 228 14.67 -15.64 30.07
CA VAL A 228 14.63 -17.10 30.23
C VAL A 228 15.31 -17.54 31.53
N GLN A 229 16.42 -16.92 31.93
CA GLN A 229 17.08 -17.20 33.20
C GLN A 229 16.28 -16.72 34.41
N SER A 230 15.52 -15.63 34.27
CA SER A 230 14.69 -15.06 35.34
C SER A 230 13.37 -15.82 35.56
N CYS A 231 12.92 -16.62 34.59
CA CYS A 231 11.73 -17.44 34.71
C CYS A 231 11.96 -18.66 35.62
N SER A 232 11.24 -18.71 36.75
CA SER A 232 11.24 -19.86 37.67
C SER A 232 10.49 -21.08 37.11
N PHE A 233 9.58 -20.87 36.17
CA PHE A 233 8.79 -21.91 35.53
C PHE A 233 9.53 -22.48 34.32
N LYS A 234 9.96 -23.74 34.44
CA LYS A 234 10.63 -24.51 33.38
C LYS A 234 9.70 -25.63 32.93
N PRO A 235 8.79 -25.38 31.97
CA PRO A 235 7.84 -26.40 31.54
C PRO A 235 8.59 -27.62 30.99
N GLN A 236 8.25 -28.80 31.47
CA GLN A 236 8.76 -30.04 30.92
C GLN A 236 8.03 -30.34 29.61
N ILE A 237 8.70 -30.12 28.49
CA ILE A 237 8.16 -30.47 27.18
C ILE A 237 8.12 -32.00 27.05
N ASN A 238 6.93 -32.53 26.76
CA ASN A 238 6.70 -33.95 26.53
C ASN A 238 7.62 -34.50 25.43
N ARG A 239 8.02 -35.77 25.56
CA ARG A 239 8.98 -36.43 24.66
C ARG A 239 8.57 -36.36 23.18
N ILE A 240 7.27 -36.47 22.91
CA ILE A 240 6.69 -36.36 21.56
C ILE A 240 6.87 -34.94 21.00
N SER A 241 6.57 -33.92 21.80
CA SER A 241 6.73 -32.52 21.38
C SER A 241 8.20 -32.15 21.15
N ARG A 242 9.12 -32.73 21.93
CA ARG A 242 10.56 -32.58 21.71
C ARG A 242 10.99 -33.18 20.37
N TYR A 243 10.53 -34.40 20.07
CA TYR A 243 10.78 -35.06 18.79
C TYR A 243 10.24 -34.24 17.60
N ILE A 244 9.04 -33.66 17.70
CA ILE A 244 8.47 -32.81 16.62
C ILE A 244 9.34 -31.57 16.37
N VAL A 245 9.87 -30.96 17.42
CA VAL A 245 10.75 -29.77 17.31
C VAL A 245 12.12 -30.17 16.77
N GLU A 246 12.69 -31.28 17.22
CA GLU A 246 13.96 -31.81 16.72
C GLU A 246 13.84 -32.20 15.25
N GLU A 247 12.79 -32.92 14.84
CA GLU A 247 12.51 -33.27 13.44
C GLU A 247 12.33 -32.01 12.58
N ARG A 248 11.68 -30.97 13.11
CA ARG A 248 11.54 -29.68 12.41
C ARG A 248 12.87 -28.94 12.25
N ASN A 249 13.76 -29.03 13.24
CA ASN A 249 15.10 -28.43 13.18
C ASN A 249 16.06 -29.25 12.30
N GLU A 250 15.91 -30.57 12.25
CA GLU A 250 16.69 -31.49 11.39
C GLU A 250 16.31 -31.37 9.91
N ARG A 251 15.07 -30.96 9.58
CA ARG A 251 14.67 -30.57 8.23
C ARG A 251 15.37 -29.32 7.69
N GLY A 252 16.32 -28.78 8.45
CA GLY A 252 17.36 -27.91 7.95
C GLY A 252 16.96 -26.44 7.98
N SER A 253 17.98 -25.61 8.14
CA SER A 253 18.00 -24.16 8.09
C SER A 253 17.60 -23.58 6.71
N GLN A 254 16.62 -24.17 6.01
CA GLN A 254 15.98 -23.48 4.91
C GLN A 254 14.91 -22.56 5.49
N PRO A 255 14.99 -21.25 5.23
CA PRO A 255 13.96 -20.34 5.68
C PRO A 255 12.62 -20.78 5.09
N TRP A 256 11.58 -20.74 5.93
CA TRP A 256 10.23 -21.22 5.62
C TRP A 256 9.69 -20.80 4.25
N TYR A 257 10.06 -19.61 3.77
CA TYR A 257 9.66 -19.11 2.45
C TYR A 257 10.18 -19.98 1.29
N GLU A 258 11.38 -20.56 1.38
CA GLU A 258 11.93 -21.45 0.35
C GLU A 258 11.16 -22.75 0.25
N SER A 259 10.77 -23.33 1.40
CA SER A 259 9.91 -24.51 1.44
C SER A 259 8.54 -24.25 0.82
N LEU A 260 8.00 -23.03 1.00
CA LEU A 260 6.75 -22.64 0.36
C LEU A 260 6.88 -22.50 -1.17
N TYR A 261 8.00 -22.00 -1.67
CA TYR A 261 8.25 -21.93 -3.10
C TYR A 261 8.38 -23.32 -3.73
N SER A 262 9.11 -24.25 -3.09
CA SER A 262 9.20 -25.63 -3.57
C SER A 262 7.84 -26.36 -3.53
N ASP A 263 7.02 -26.11 -2.51
CA ASP A 263 5.66 -26.65 -2.41
C ASP A 263 4.75 -26.09 -3.49
N TYR A 264 4.85 -24.80 -3.76
CA TYR A 264 4.10 -24.12 -4.82
C TYR A 264 4.46 -24.70 -6.20
N ASP A 265 5.75 -24.84 -6.49
CA ASP A 265 6.23 -25.41 -7.76
C ASP A 265 5.78 -26.86 -7.93
N SER A 266 5.84 -27.66 -6.87
CA SER A 266 5.36 -29.05 -6.88
C SER A 266 3.85 -29.15 -7.14
N LYS A 267 3.05 -28.28 -6.50
CA LYS A 267 1.59 -28.21 -6.73
C LYS A 267 1.28 -27.77 -8.16
N ARG A 268 2.01 -26.79 -8.66
CA ARG A 268 1.86 -26.28 -10.03
C ARG A 268 2.18 -27.37 -11.06
N GLN A 269 3.28 -28.10 -10.89
CA GLN A 269 3.63 -29.23 -11.76
C GLN A 269 2.55 -30.32 -11.74
N LYS A 270 2.01 -30.65 -10.56
CA LYS A 270 0.93 -31.64 -10.43
C LYS A 270 -0.36 -31.20 -11.12
N LEU A 271 -0.71 -29.92 -11.02
CA LEU A 271 -1.85 -29.34 -11.75
C LEU A 271 -1.63 -29.39 -13.27
N GLU A 272 -0.45 -29.02 -13.75
CA GLU A 272 -0.13 -29.07 -15.19
C GLU A 272 -0.19 -30.51 -15.73
N GLN A 273 0.25 -31.50 -14.94
CA GLN A 273 0.13 -32.92 -15.31
C GLN A 273 -1.34 -33.36 -15.40
N LEU A 274 -2.17 -33.01 -14.42
CA LEU A 274 -3.61 -33.27 -14.42
C LEU A 274 -4.29 -32.62 -15.62
N GLU A 275 -3.94 -31.37 -15.91
CA GLU A 275 -4.48 -30.63 -17.06
C GLU A 275 -4.08 -31.30 -18.38
N ARG A 276 -2.83 -31.73 -18.53
CA ARG A 276 -2.38 -32.50 -19.71
C ARG A 276 -3.12 -33.82 -19.84
N GLN A 277 -3.28 -34.57 -18.76
CA GLN A 277 -4.03 -35.83 -18.76
C GLN A 277 -5.50 -35.61 -19.15
N TYR A 278 -6.14 -34.60 -18.57
CA TYR A 278 -7.51 -34.22 -18.88
C TYR A 278 -7.66 -33.78 -20.34
N PHE A 279 -6.72 -32.99 -20.86
CA PHE A 279 -6.76 -32.52 -22.24
C PHE A 279 -6.55 -33.68 -23.22
N SER A 280 -5.63 -34.60 -22.92
CA SER A 280 -5.35 -35.78 -23.75
C SER A 280 -6.49 -36.79 -23.81
N SER A 281 -7.29 -36.89 -22.75
CA SER A 281 -8.40 -37.85 -22.67
C SER A 281 -9.70 -37.32 -23.26
N ASN A 282 -9.96 -36.01 -23.12
CA ASN A 282 -11.25 -35.43 -23.52
C ASN A 282 -11.26 -34.77 -24.91
N TYR A 283 -10.09 -34.44 -25.48
CA TYR A 283 -10.02 -33.81 -26.79
C TYR A 283 -9.33 -34.74 -27.79
N THR A 284 -9.98 -35.01 -28.92
CA THR A 284 -9.42 -35.85 -30.00
C THR A 284 -8.45 -35.08 -30.90
N PHE A 285 -8.55 -33.75 -30.94
CA PHE A 285 -7.73 -32.89 -31.78
C PHE A 285 -6.52 -32.35 -31.01
N HIS A 286 -5.33 -32.82 -31.39
CA HIS A 286 -4.05 -32.42 -30.83
C HIS A 286 -3.24 -31.71 -31.91
N PRO A 287 -3.36 -30.38 -32.05
CA PRO A 287 -2.63 -29.66 -33.08
C PRO A 287 -1.12 -29.81 -32.83
N LYS A 288 -0.40 -30.37 -33.79
CA LYS A 288 1.06 -30.39 -33.77
C LYS A 288 1.53 -28.98 -34.07
N ILE A 289 1.88 -28.24 -33.01
CA ILE A 289 2.45 -26.91 -33.12
C ILE A 289 3.90 -27.08 -33.58
N ASP A 290 4.28 -26.39 -34.65
CA ASP A 290 5.68 -26.39 -35.13
C ASP A 290 6.63 -25.90 -34.04
N MET A 291 7.85 -26.44 -33.99
CA MET A 291 8.88 -26.08 -32.99
C MET A 291 9.15 -24.57 -32.89
N ILE A 292 8.95 -23.84 -33.98
CA ILE A 292 9.10 -22.37 -34.03
C ILE A 292 7.99 -21.70 -33.21
N SER A 293 6.76 -22.15 -33.40
CA SER A 293 5.57 -21.64 -32.72
C SER A 293 5.60 -21.97 -31.23
N GLU A 294 6.12 -23.14 -30.86
CA GLU A 294 6.33 -23.54 -29.46
C GLU A 294 7.36 -22.63 -28.75
N LYS A 295 8.48 -22.31 -29.41
CA LYS A 295 9.50 -21.37 -28.89
C LYS A 295 9.01 -19.92 -28.77
N ILE A 296 7.98 -19.54 -29.53
CA ILE A 296 7.37 -18.21 -29.45
C ILE A 296 6.48 -18.10 -28.21
N VAL A 297 5.74 -19.17 -27.87
CA VAL A 297 4.82 -19.22 -26.72
C VAL A 297 5.58 -19.33 -25.39
N GLN A 298 6.72 -20.01 -25.35
CA GLN A 298 7.54 -20.18 -24.13
C GLN A 298 8.31 -18.92 -23.66
N GLY A 299 7.98 -17.73 -24.18
CA GLY A 299 8.48 -16.47 -23.61
C GLY A 299 9.94 -16.12 -23.94
N SER A 300 10.47 -16.60 -25.06
CA SER A 300 11.81 -16.20 -25.55
C SER A 300 11.99 -14.68 -25.62
N SER A 301 13.19 -14.16 -25.34
CA SER A 301 13.43 -12.70 -25.35
C SER A 301 13.17 -12.11 -26.74
N PHE A 302 12.80 -10.82 -26.81
CA PHE A 302 12.53 -10.12 -28.07
C PHE A 302 13.67 -10.28 -29.10
N GLU A 303 14.91 -10.30 -28.62
CA GLU A 303 16.11 -10.39 -29.45
C GLU A 303 16.32 -11.79 -30.02
N GLN A 304 16.01 -12.84 -29.25
CA GLN A 304 15.94 -14.21 -29.77
C GLN A 304 14.83 -14.37 -30.82
N ARG A 305 13.68 -13.71 -30.63
CA ARG A 305 12.59 -13.70 -31.62
C ARG A 305 12.99 -13.02 -32.93
N GLN A 306 13.79 -11.96 -32.89
CA GLN A 306 14.31 -11.34 -34.11
C GLN A 306 15.28 -12.26 -34.87
N LYS A 307 16.20 -12.94 -34.17
CA LYS A 307 17.17 -13.84 -34.80
C LYS A 307 16.54 -15.05 -35.50
N ILE A 308 15.45 -15.59 -34.95
CA ILE A 308 14.69 -16.71 -35.57
C ILE A 308 13.97 -16.23 -36.84
N ARG A 309 13.42 -15.02 -36.83
CA ARG A 309 12.76 -14.44 -38.01
C ARG A 309 13.76 -14.10 -39.13
N SER A 310 14.97 -13.65 -38.78
CA SER A 310 16.00 -13.34 -39.78
C SER A 310 16.56 -14.61 -40.46
N THR A 311 16.78 -15.68 -39.69
CA THR A 311 17.23 -16.98 -40.24
C THR A 311 16.19 -17.65 -41.11
N SER A 312 14.91 -17.59 -40.72
CA SER A 312 13.81 -18.13 -41.54
C SER A 312 13.62 -17.35 -42.85
N ARG A 313 13.92 -16.05 -42.88
CA ARG A 313 13.93 -15.24 -44.12
C ARG A 313 15.09 -15.57 -45.05
N GLN A 314 16.27 -15.91 -44.50
CA GLN A 314 17.43 -16.30 -45.32
C GLN A 314 17.21 -17.66 -46.00
N ASN A 315 16.51 -18.59 -45.35
CA ASN A 315 16.22 -19.90 -45.93
C ASN A 315 15.09 -19.89 -46.97
N LEU A 316 14.32 -18.80 -47.10
CA LEU A 316 13.25 -18.66 -48.11
C LEU A 316 13.74 -18.02 -49.42
N SER A 317 15.05 -17.75 -49.54
CA SER A 317 15.69 -17.08 -50.67
C SER A 317 16.14 -18.02 -51.81
N VAL A 318 15.80 -19.31 -51.73
CA VAL A 318 16.16 -20.31 -52.73
C VAL A 318 14.87 -20.94 -53.26
N CYS A 319 14.17 -20.23 -54.14
CA CYS A 319 13.19 -20.80 -55.07
C CYS A 319 12.88 -19.77 -56.18
N ASP A 320 13.46 -20.06 -57.35
CA ASP A 320 12.96 -19.89 -58.72
C ASP A 320 12.76 -18.50 -59.31
N GLU A 321 13.70 -18.19 -60.22
CA GLU A 321 13.59 -17.27 -61.33
C GLU A 321 12.51 -17.74 -62.33
N GLU A 322 11.23 -17.55 -62.06
CA GLU A 322 10.26 -17.29 -63.13
C GLU A 322 9.20 -16.27 -62.71
N ASN A 323 9.08 -15.26 -63.54
CA ASN A 323 8.55 -13.94 -63.27
C ASN A 323 7.01 -13.93 -63.28
N GLN A 324 6.38 -14.34 -62.18
CA GLN A 324 4.98 -13.99 -61.92
C GLN A 324 4.89 -13.19 -60.61
N LEU A 325 4.68 -11.87 -60.74
CA LEU A 325 4.38 -11.02 -59.59
C LEU A 325 3.24 -11.62 -58.78
N PHE A 326 3.53 -11.87 -57.50
CA PHE A 326 2.62 -12.38 -56.49
C PHE A 326 1.30 -11.61 -56.51
N LYS A 327 0.22 -12.28 -56.94
CA LYS A 327 -1.16 -11.82 -56.75
C LYS A 327 -1.69 -12.58 -55.53
N PRO A 328 -1.70 -11.99 -54.33
CA PRO A 328 -2.28 -12.66 -53.18
C PRO A 328 -3.73 -13.00 -53.51
N LYS A 329 -4.12 -14.26 -53.33
CA LYS A 329 -5.53 -14.64 -53.25
C LYS A 329 -6.07 -14.03 -51.96
N THR A 330 -6.39 -12.74 -51.98
CA THR A 330 -7.17 -12.12 -50.92
C THR A 330 -8.50 -12.87 -50.90
N GLY A 331 -8.91 -13.35 -49.72
CA GLY A 331 -10.16 -14.08 -49.54
C GLY A 331 -11.40 -13.26 -49.91
N ARG A 332 -12.56 -13.78 -49.51
CA ARG A 332 -13.89 -13.20 -49.79
C ARG A 332 -13.88 -11.67 -49.71
N PRO A 333 -14.47 -10.96 -50.68
CA PRO A 333 -14.61 -9.51 -50.59
C PRO A 333 -15.28 -9.15 -49.26
N PRO A 334 -14.88 -8.05 -48.60
CA PRO A 334 -15.42 -7.68 -47.30
C PRO A 334 -16.94 -7.67 -47.37
N GLU A 335 -17.55 -8.46 -46.51
CA GLU A 335 -19.00 -8.56 -46.38
C GLU A 335 -19.55 -7.14 -46.19
N LYS A 336 -20.55 -6.77 -46.99
CA LYS A 336 -21.04 -5.38 -47.07
C LYS A 336 -21.29 -4.85 -45.67
N ARG A 337 -20.58 -3.77 -45.31
CA ARG A 337 -20.67 -3.14 -43.98
C ARG A 337 -22.15 -2.89 -43.66
N PRO A 338 -22.67 -3.39 -42.51
CA PRO A 338 -24.07 -3.17 -42.15
C PRO A 338 -24.33 -1.67 -42.04
N ARG A 339 -25.45 -1.21 -42.62
CA ARG A 339 -25.81 0.22 -42.72
C ARG A 339 -25.81 0.94 -41.36
N ASN A 340 -26.05 0.21 -40.26
CA ASN A 340 -26.18 0.76 -38.91
C ASN A 340 -25.05 0.32 -37.96
N LEU A 341 -23.82 0.21 -38.47
CA LEU A 341 -22.64 -0.20 -37.68
C LEU A 341 -22.49 0.62 -36.39
N PHE A 342 -22.66 1.94 -36.47
CA PHE A 342 -22.53 2.83 -35.32
C PHE A 342 -23.58 2.57 -34.24
N GLN A 343 -24.84 2.31 -34.62
CA GLN A 343 -25.92 1.97 -33.69
C GLN A 343 -25.61 0.65 -32.96
N ASN A 344 -25.11 -0.34 -33.70
CA ASN A 344 -24.75 -1.64 -33.14
C ASN A 344 -23.57 -1.55 -32.17
N LEU A 345 -22.53 -0.79 -32.52
CA LEU A 345 -21.37 -0.54 -31.64
C LEU A 345 -21.79 0.25 -30.39
N TYR A 346 -22.67 1.23 -30.53
CA TYR A 346 -23.19 2.00 -29.39
C TYR A 346 -24.02 1.13 -28.44
N ASN A 347 -24.90 0.28 -28.99
CA ASN A 347 -25.67 -0.68 -28.20
C ASN A 347 -24.76 -1.70 -27.51
N GLN A 348 -23.72 -2.18 -28.20
CA GLN A 348 -22.73 -3.10 -27.64
C GLN A 348 -21.95 -2.45 -26.49
N ALA A 349 -21.54 -1.20 -26.64
CA ALA A 349 -20.87 -0.44 -25.57
C ALA A 349 -21.80 -0.27 -24.35
N LYS A 350 -23.08 0.04 -24.57
CA LYS A 350 -24.08 0.17 -23.50
C LYS A 350 -24.31 -1.15 -22.76
N ILE A 351 -24.34 -2.28 -23.47
CA ILE A 351 -24.43 -3.63 -22.89
C ILE A 351 -23.17 -3.94 -22.06
N GLN A 352 -21.98 -3.61 -22.56
CA GLN A 352 -20.72 -3.82 -21.84
C GLN A 352 -20.65 -2.98 -20.57
N GLU A 353 -21.07 -1.71 -20.61
CA GLU A 353 -21.09 -0.85 -19.43
C GLU A 353 -22.06 -1.39 -18.37
N LYS A 354 -23.25 -1.85 -18.77
CA LYS A 354 -24.19 -2.51 -17.85
C LYS A 354 -23.61 -3.77 -17.21
N LYS A 355 -22.89 -4.59 -17.98
CA LYS A 355 -22.19 -5.78 -17.45
C LYS A 355 -21.11 -5.38 -16.44
N ARG A 356 -20.32 -4.34 -16.74
CA ARG A 356 -19.29 -3.82 -15.85
C ARG A 356 -19.88 -3.33 -14.53
N GLN A 357 -20.97 -2.55 -14.58
CA GLN A 357 -21.67 -2.08 -13.39
C GLN A 357 -22.21 -3.23 -12.54
N ASN A 358 -22.84 -4.22 -13.16
CA ASN A 358 -23.32 -5.41 -12.45
C ASN A 358 -22.18 -6.18 -11.75
N GLN A 359 -21.01 -6.28 -12.39
CA GLN A 359 -19.85 -6.95 -11.81
C GLN A 359 -19.28 -6.18 -10.61
N ILE A 360 -19.28 -4.85 -10.67
CA ILE A 360 -18.89 -3.99 -9.54
C ILE A 360 -19.85 -4.17 -8.36
N VAL A 361 -21.17 -4.14 -8.62
CA VAL A 361 -22.19 -4.37 -7.58
C VAL A 361 -22.02 -5.75 -6.95
N GLN A 362 -21.80 -6.79 -7.76
CA GLN A 362 -21.59 -8.16 -7.28
C GLN A 362 -20.32 -8.28 -6.43
N GLN A 363 -19.21 -7.68 -6.85
CA GLN A 363 -17.97 -7.64 -6.07
C GLN A 363 -18.16 -6.91 -4.74
N HIS A 364 -18.84 -5.77 -4.76
CA HIS A 364 -19.13 -5.03 -3.53
C HIS A 364 -20.00 -5.86 -2.57
N GLN A 365 -21.03 -6.55 -3.08
CA GLN A 365 -21.87 -7.43 -2.27
C GLN A 365 -21.09 -8.63 -1.71
N GLN A 366 -20.15 -9.20 -2.48
CA GLN A 366 -19.25 -10.25 -1.99
C GLN A 366 -18.30 -9.73 -0.91
N GLN A 367 -17.75 -8.53 -1.05
CA GLN A 367 -16.91 -7.90 -0.02
C GLN A 367 -17.70 -7.66 1.27
N MET A 368 -18.92 -7.14 1.18
CA MET A 368 -19.80 -6.95 2.33
C MET A 368 -20.12 -8.28 3.04
N ASN A 369 -20.39 -9.34 2.27
CA ASN A 369 -20.61 -10.68 2.81
C ASN A 369 -19.34 -11.31 3.40
N ALA A 370 -18.15 -11.01 2.86
CA ALA A 370 -16.88 -11.49 3.38
C ALA A 370 -16.44 -10.75 4.65
N SER A 371 -16.81 -9.47 4.79
CA SER A 371 -16.59 -8.70 6.02
C SER A 371 -17.54 -9.06 7.17
N GLN A 372 -18.63 -9.77 6.89
CA GLN A 372 -19.41 -10.40 7.95
C GLN A 372 -18.60 -11.54 8.55
N ILE A 373 -18.01 -11.31 9.73
CA ILE A 373 -17.33 -12.33 10.52
C ILE A 373 -18.37 -13.40 10.87
N ARG A 374 -18.46 -14.45 10.04
CA ARG A 374 -19.29 -15.61 10.34
C ARG A 374 -18.55 -16.45 11.37
N ALA A 375 -19.06 -16.45 12.60
CA ALA A 375 -18.70 -17.46 13.58
C ALA A 375 -18.88 -18.85 12.95
N SER A 376 -17.91 -19.74 13.14
CA SER A 376 -18.02 -21.10 12.63
C SER A 376 -19.24 -21.80 13.24
N GLU A 377 -19.81 -22.78 12.54
CA GLU A 377 -20.94 -23.55 13.04
C GLU A 377 -20.66 -24.15 14.43
N ARG A 378 -19.42 -24.63 14.65
CA ARG A 378 -18.94 -25.12 15.94
C ARG A 378 -18.94 -24.03 17.02
N SER A 379 -18.57 -22.79 16.68
CA SER A 379 -18.63 -21.67 17.61
C SER A 379 -20.07 -21.34 18.00
N ASN A 380 -21.00 -21.39 17.04
CA ASN A 380 -22.42 -21.17 17.32
C ASN A 380 -22.98 -22.26 18.25
N GLN A 381 -22.63 -23.52 18.01
CA GLN A 381 -23.00 -24.63 18.90
C GLN A 381 -22.45 -24.42 20.33
N MET A 382 -21.18 -23.99 20.47
CA MET A 382 -20.60 -23.71 21.78
C MET A 382 -21.31 -22.56 22.51
N ILE A 383 -21.68 -21.50 21.81
CA ILE A 383 -22.43 -20.38 22.39
C ILE A 383 -23.82 -20.86 22.83
N GLN A 384 -24.51 -21.63 22.00
CA GLN A 384 -25.82 -22.19 22.36
C GLN A 384 -25.74 -23.09 23.59
N SER A 385 -24.76 -23.99 23.67
CA SER A 385 -24.54 -24.81 24.87
C SER A 385 -24.22 -23.98 26.11
N GLN A 386 -23.55 -22.83 25.97
CA GLN A 386 -23.31 -21.91 27.09
C GLN A 386 -24.57 -21.17 27.52
N ILE A 387 -25.43 -20.78 26.58
CA ILE A 387 -26.74 -20.17 26.86
C ILE A 387 -27.60 -21.18 27.60
N GLU A 388 -27.76 -22.38 27.06
CA GLU A 388 -28.54 -23.46 27.67
C GLU A 388 -28.06 -23.76 29.10
N PHE A 389 -26.74 -23.89 29.29
CA PHE A 389 -26.16 -24.10 30.62
C PHE A 389 -26.41 -22.94 31.59
N SER A 390 -26.40 -21.70 31.10
CA SER A 390 -26.68 -20.52 31.93
C SER A 390 -28.16 -20.45 32.30
N LEU A 391 -29.06 -20.74 31.36
CA LEU A 391 -30.50 -20.84 31.60
C LEU A 391 -30.84 -21.97 32.58
N MET A 392 -30.18 -23.13 32.46
CA MET A 392 -30.33 -24.22 33.43
C MET A 392 -29.95 -23.79 34.84
N LYS A 393 -28.86 -23.04 35.01
CA LYS A 393 -28.45 -22.52 36.32
C LYS A 393 -29.43 -21.51 36.87
N ILE A 394 -29.93 -20.62 36.02
CA ILE A 394 -30.94 -19.64 36.40
C ILE A 394 -32.19 -20.38 36.88
N PHE A 395 -32.66 -21.38 36.15
CA PHE A 395 -33.78 -22.22 36.58
C PHE A 395 -33.52 -22.84 37.96
N ASP A 396 -32.34 -23.44 38.16
CA ASP A 396 -31.97 -24.07 39.44
C ASP A 396 -31.85 -23.05 40.59
N CYS A 397 -31.64 -21.76 40.31
CA CYS A 397 -31.69 -20.68 41.28
C CYS A 397 -33.13 -20.22 41.58
N LEU A 398 -34.01 -20.24 40.59
CA LEU A 398 -35.41 -19.87 40.74
C LEU A 398 -36.24 -20.97 41.45
N ASP A 399 -35.89 -22.24 41.23
CA ASP A 399 -36.48 -23.45 41.82
C ASP A 399 -35.91 -23.71 43.22
N SER A 400 -36.34 -22.91 44.19
CA SER A 400 -35.86 -22.96 45.57
C SER A 400 -36.23 -24.25 46.31
N ASP A 401 -37.40 -24.82 46.01
CA ASP A 401 -37.92 -26.06 46.59
C ASP A 401 -37.44 -27.33 45.87
N LYS A 402 -36.84 -27.19 44.68
CA LYS A 402 -36.25 -28.27 43.86
C LYS A 402 -37.28 -29.31 43.46
N ASP A 403 -38.52 -28.89 43.25
CA ASP A 403 -39.59 -29.77 42.79
C ASP A 403 -39.57 -29.98 41.26
N GLY A 404 -38.75 -29.18 40.56
CA GLY A 404 -38.57 -29.21 39.11
C GLY A 404 -39.55 -28.33 38.33
N TYR A 405 -40.35 -27.51 39.03
CA TYR A 405 -41.32 -26.58 38.47
C TYR A 405 -41.11 -25.19 39.06
N ILE A 406 -41.38 -24.16 38.26
CA ILE A 406 -41.38 -22.76 38.72
C ILE A 406 -42.76 -22.16 38.49
N ASN A 407 -43.26 -21.51 39.53
CA ASN A 407 -44.54 -20.81 39.55
C ASN A 407 -44.31 -19.36 39.98
N SER A 408 -45.20 -18.44 39.62
CA SER A 408 -45.10 -17.03 40.02
C SER A 408 -45.02 -16.82 41.53
N GLU A 409 -45.66 -17.69 42.32
CA GLU A 409 -45.69 -17.59 43.80
C GLU A 409 -44.42 -18.12 44.48
N ASN A 410 -43.73 -19.10 43.89
CA ASN A 410 -42.59 -19.81 44.50
C ASN A 410 -41.24 -19.42 43.89
N CYS A 411 -41.20 -18.42 43.02
CA CYS A 411 -40.00 -18.01 42.31
C CYS A 411 -39.11 -17.12 43.20
N ASP A 412 -37.97 -17.63 43.67
CA ASP A 412 -36.99 -16.81 44.38
C ASP A 412 -36.04 -16.12 43.40
N VAL A 413 -36.12 -14.80 43.33
CA VAL A 413 -35.32 -13.98 42.43
C VAL A 413 -34.09 -13.38 43.15
N GLY A 414 -33.97 -13.57 44.47
CA GLY A 414 -33.00 -12.86 45.31
C GLY A 414 -31.53 -13.12 44.96
N ASP A 415 -31.23 -14.33 44.46
CA ASP A 415 -29.85 -14.76 44.16
C ASP A 415 -29.39 -14.40 42.73
N LEU A 416 -30.26 -13.83 41.90
CA LEU A 416 -29.94 -13.47 40.52
C LEU A 416 -29.38 -12.04 40.39
N GLU A 417 -28.48 -11.83 39.44
CA GLU A 417 -27.98 -10.49 39.12
C GLU A 417 -29.12 -9.61 38.55
N GLU A 418 -29.18 -8.33 38.94
CA GLU A 418 -30.24 -7.39 38.54
C GLU A 418 -30.46 -7.31 37.02
N ASN A 419 -29.38 -7.40 36.24
CA ASN A 419 -29.45 -7.39 34.78
C ASN A 419 -30.13 -8.65 34.21
N VAL A 420 -29.87 -9.81 34.82
CA VAL A 420 -30.50 -11.08 34.42
C VAL A 420 -32.00 -11.03 34.72
N ILE A 421 -32.38 -10.44 35.86
CA ILE A 421 -33.79 -10.23 36.24
C ILE A 421 -34.49 -9.32 35.22
N LYS A 422 -33.87 -8.19 34.85
CA LYS A 422 -34.40 -7.27 33.83
C LYS A 422 -34.61 -7.97 32.48
N ILE A 423 -33.65 -8.79 32.08
CA ILE A 423 -33.72 -9.56 30.83
C ILE A 423 -34.88 -10.57 30.89
N LEU A 424 -35.08 -11.27 32.00
CA LEU A 424 -36.12 -12.31 32.15
C LEU A 424 -37.50 -11.76 32.53
N SER A 425 -37.60 -10.49 32.92
CA SER A 425 -38.83 -9.84 33.35
C SER A 425 -40.02 -10.07 32.40
N PRO A 426 -39.89 -9.97 31.06
CA PRO A 426 -41.02 -10.23 30.16
C PRO A 426 -41.59 -11.65 30.30
N LEU A 427 -40.72 -12.65 30.45
CA LEU A 427 -41.12 -14.05 30.62
C LEU A 427 -41.78 -14.29 31.98
N LEU A 428 -41.25 -13.69 33.04
CA LEU A 428 -41.80 -13.82 34.40
C LEU A 428 -43.17 -13.15 34.53
N LEU A 429 -43.36 -11.97 33.91
CA LEU A 429 -44.65 -11.30 33.86
C LEU A 429 -45.69 -12.09 33.06
N GLU A 430 -45.29 -12.73 31.96
CA GLU A 430 -46.17 -13.60 31.19
C GLU A 430 -46.61 -14.82 32.01
N MET A 431 -45.66 -15.43 32.73
CA MET A 431 -45.93 -16.54 33.65
C MET A 431 -46.90 -16.15 34.78
N GLU A 432 -46.71 -14.98 35.39
CA GLU A 432 -47.59 -14.44 36.44
C GLU A 432 -48.99 -14.13 35.91
N SER A 433 -49.09 -13.46 34.75
CA SER A 433 -50.38 -13.10 34.17
C SER A 433 -51.23 -14.32 33.77
N GLY A 434 -50.58 -15.43 33.41
CA GLY A 434 -51.23 -16.67 32.99
C GLY A 434 -51.35 -17.73 34.08
N ASN A 435 -50.78 -17.51 35.28
CA ASN A 435 -50.63 -18.54 36.33
C ASN A 435 -50.08 -19.87 35.79
N HIS A 436 -49.12 -19.80 34.86
CA HIS A 436 -48.51 -20.99 34.27
C HIS A 436 -47.42 -21.54 35.19
N THR A 437 -47.37 -22.86 35.30
CA THR A 437 -46.29 -23.59 35.97
C THR A 437 -45.35 -24.09 34.88
N LEU A 438 -44.08 -23.67 34.88
CA LEU A 438 -43.12 -24.06 33.86
C LEU A 438 -42.19 -25.14 34.38
N ASN A 439 -42.07 -26.25 33.66
CA ASN A 439 -41.00 -27.21 33.93
C ASN A 439 -39.66 -26.70 33.37
N LYS A 440 -38.55 -27.34 33.78
CA LYS A 440 -37.19 -26.96 33.33
C LYS A 440 -37.03 -26.85 31.81
N LYS A 441 -37.65 -27.74 31.04
CA LYS A 441 -37.54 -27.72 29.57
C LYS A 441 -38.35 -26.60 28.94
N GLU A 442 -39.58 -26.40 29.42
CA GLU A 442 -40.47 -25.33 28.97
C GLU A 442 -39.92 -23.95 29.28
N PHE A 443 -39.30 -23.80 30.45
CA PHE A 443 -38.59 -22.57 30.81
C PHE A 443 -37.42 -22.30 29.86
N ILE A 444 -36.55 -23.30 29.61
CA ILE A 444 -35.41 -23.13 28.71
C ILE A 444 -35.88 -22.77 27.30
N GLU A 445 -36.88 -23.46 26.77
CA GLU A 445 -37.41 -23.19 25.42
C GLU A 445 -38.00 -21.77 25.31
N SER A 446 -38.76 -21.36 26.33
CA SER A 446 -39.36 -20.01 26.36
C SER A 446 -38.29 -18.92 26.53
N ALA A 447 -37.30 -19.16 27.38
CA ALA A 447 -36.17 -18.26 27.57
C ALA A 447 -35.26 -18.20 26.34
N GLU A 448 -35.06 -19.28 25.59
CA GLU A 448 -34.31 -19.28 24.34
C GLU A 448 -34.97 -18.39 23.27
N ARG A 449 -36.31 -18.41 23.18
CA ARG A 449 -37.05 -17.51 22.29
C ARG A 449 -36.84 -16.04 22.68
N LEU A 450 -36.83 -15.75 23.98
CA LEU A 450 -36.51 -14.42 24.49
C LEU A 450 -35.07 -14.02 24.15
N VAL A 451 -34.09 -14.90 24.40
CA VAL A 451 -32.68 -14.69 24.10
C VAL A 451 -32.44 -14.45 22.61
N ALA A 452 -33.22 -15.07 21.72
CA ALA A 452 -33.12 -14.82 20.28
C ALA A 452 -33.37 -13.34 19.90
N THR A 453 -34.21 -12.64 20.67
CA THR A 453 -34.55 -11.22 20.45
C THR A 453 -33.59 -10.23 21.11
N LEU A 454 -32.77 -10.69 22.06
CA LEU A 454 -31.85 -9.84 22.81
C LEU A 454 -30.69 -9.30 21.96
N SER A 455 -30.22 -8.11 22.33
CA SER A 455 -29.00 -7.52 21.79
C SER A 455 -27.74 -8.31 22.22
N PRO A 456 -26.61 -8.17 21.52
CA PRO A 456 -25.37 -8.83 21.91
C PRO A 456 -24.87 -8.48 23.32
N GLY A 457 -25.15 -7.26 23.80
CA GLY A 457 -24.78 -6.83 25.15
C GLY A 457 -25.57 -7.56 26.24
N GLU A 458 -26.89 -7.68 26.06
CA GLU A 458 -27.75 -8.42 26.98
C GLU A 458 -27.42 -9.92 26.99
N LYS A 459 -27.08 -10.50 25.83
CA LYS A 459 -26.58 -11.88 25.76
C LYS A 459 -25.28 -12.07 26.55
N HIS A 460 -24.37 -11.10 26.47
CA HIS A 460 -23.15 -11.13 27.25
C HIS A 460 -23.44 -11.08 28.75
N ASP A 461 -24.35 -10.21 29.19
CA ASP A 461 -24.73 -10.09 30.60
C ASP A 461 -25.39 -11.37 31.13
N LEU A 462 -26.22 -12.03 30.31
CA LEU A 462 -26.79 -13.35 30.64
C LEU A 462 -25.73 -14.45 30.78
N LEU A 463 -24.69 -14.41 29.95
CA LEU A 463 -23.60 -15.40 29.94
C LEU A 463 -22.45 -15.07 30.90
N LYS A 464 -22.52 -13.90 31.56
CA LYS A 464 -21.45 -13.42 32.42
C LYS A 464 -21.32 -14.37 33.60
N LYS A 465 -20.14 -14.98 33.74
CA LYS A 465 -19.85 -15.77 34.94
C LYS A 465 -19.89 -14.82 36.13
N PRO A 466 -20.52 -15.20 37.25
CA PRO A 466 -20.52 -14.37 38.45
C PRO A 466 -19.06 -14.07 38.74
N SER A 467 -18.70 -12.79 38.75
CA SER A 467 -17.34 -12.41 39.08
C SER A 467 -17.12 -12.97 40.47
N ARG A 468 -16.24 -13.98 40.61
CA ARG A 468 -15.77 -14.37 41.93
C ARG A 468 -15.33 -13.07 42.55
N LYS A 469 -16.00 -12.66 43.64
CA LYS A 469 -15.45 -11.66 44.55
C LYS A 469 -14.20 -12.32 45.09
N VAL A 470 -13.14 -12.31 44.29
CA VAL A 470 -11.80 -12.59 44.77
C VAL A 470 -11.64 -11.47 45.77
N ASP A 471 -11.56 -11.81 47.05
CA ASP A 471 -11.04 -10.92 48.06
C ASP A 471 -9.64 -10.56 47.58
N VAL A 472 -9.55 -9.54 46.72
CA VAL A 472 -8.29 -9.08 46.16
C VAL A 472 -7.51 -8.65 47.39
N PRO A 473 -6.43 -9.35 47.76
CA PRO A 473 -5.61 -8.90 48.86
C PRO A 473 -5.21 -7.48 48.51
N GLN A 474 -5.50 -6.54 49.40
CA GLN A 474 -5.22 -5.15 49.18
C GLN A 474 -3.70 -4.99 49.16
N TYR A 475 -3.08 -5.20 47.99
CA TYR A 475 -1.64 -5.06 47.82
C TYR A 475 -1.34 -3.56 47.83
N SER A 476 -0.98 -3.03 49.01
CA SER A 476 -0.41 -1.69 49.10
C SER A 476 0.93 -1.70 48.37
N PHE A 477 0.96 -1.12 47.18
CA PHE A 477 2.20 -0.88 46.47
C PHE A 477 2.98 0.20 47.22
N ASN A 478 3.86 -0.23 48.13
CA ASN A 478 4.86 0.64 48.75
C ASN A 478 6.12 0.57 47.88
N PRO A 479 6.35 1.52 46.95
CA PRO A 479 7.52 1.49 46.09
C PRO A 479 8.79 1.57 46.93
N SER A 480 9.54 0.47 47.00
CA SER A 480 10.86 0.46 47.63
C SER A 480 11.91 0.77 46.57
N LEU A 481 12.68 1.85 46.80
CA LEU A 481 13.82 2.19 45.95
C LEU A 481 14.88 1.11 46.05
N ASN A 482 15.29 0.54 44.91
CA ASN A 482 16.37 -0.44 44.89
C ASN A 482 17.69 0.20 45.38
N ARG A 483 18.60 -0.63 45.91
CA ARG A 483 19.89 -0.18 46.48
C ARG A 483 20.74 0.65 45.50
N ARG A 484 20.62 0.41 44.19
CA ARG A 484 21.36 1.14 43.15
C ARG A 484 20.82 2.56 42.99
N SER A 485 19.50 2.73 43.00
CA SER A 485 18.84 4.03 42.99
C SER A 485 19.16 4.83 44.25
N GLN A 486 19.22 4.17 45.42
CA GLN A 486 19.67 4.82 46.67
C GLN A 486 21.11 5.34 46.56
N LYS A 487 22.03 4.55 45.97
CA LYS A 487 23.42 4.99 45.74
C LYS A 487 23.53 6.16 44.76
N ILE A 488 22.72 6.19 43.72
CA ILE A 488 22.69 7.30 42.75
C ILE A 488 22.19 8.59 43.42
N VAL A 489 21.15 8.50 44.25
CA VAL A 489 20.64 9.64 45.02
C VAL A 489 21.68 10.13 46.03
N ALA A 490 22.37 9.23 46.71
CA ALA A 490 23.45 9.60 47.65
C ALA A 490 24.63 10.27 46.92
N ALA A 491 25.00 9.78 45.73
CA ALA A 491 26.09 10.34 44.94
C ALA A 491 25.78 11.73 44.35
N LYS A 492 24.49 12.09 44.21
CA LYS A 492 24.05 13.42 43.75
C LYS A 492 23.90 14.45 44.88
N LYS A 493 24.00 14.02 46.15
CA LYS A 493 23.88 14.89 47.33
C LYS A 493 25.21 15.41 47.87
N ASN A 494 26.32 14.94 47.30
CA ASN A 494 27.66 15.51 47.44
C ASN A 494 28.01 16.25 46.15
#